data_AF-A0A820N1Q7-F1
#
_entry.id   AF-A0A820N1Q7-F1
#
_cell.length_a   1.000
_cell.length_b   1.000
_cell.length_c   1.000
_cell.angle_alpha   90.00
_cell.angle_beta   90.00
_cell.angle_gamma   90.00
#
_symmetry.space_group_name_H-M   'P 1'
#
loop_
_entity.id
_entity.type
_entity.pdbx_description
1 polymer ?
#
loop_
_entity_poly.entity_id
_entity_poly.type
_entity_poly.pdbx_seq_one_letter_code
_entity_poly.pdbx_strand_id
1 'polypeptide(L)'
;NGDPARCLTTTYGSPEYLVYFCGQSPLCSNINPGQTSQAALTMVKTNIERYYTHIGLVEYLKNSYEILEHLQPSMFEGLVHIYQQMKNTNRTTSTPKWYRHQPSTETRNILKQLLAPEYELYEFVRERFMRQYFDIFQRLPTHSK
;
A
#
# COMPACT_ATOMS: atom_id res chain seq x y z
N ASN A 1 14.29 22.37 -18.37
CA ASN A 1 14.80 21.81 -17.10
C ASN A 1 13.82 20.75 -16.60
N GLY A 2 14.08 19.48 -16.89
CA GLY A 2 13.23 18.36 -16.50
C GLY A 2 13.31 17.23 -17.51
N ASP A 3 14.45 16.56 -17.58
CA ASP A 3 14.58 15.31 -18.33
C ASP A 3 13.75 14.23 -17.61
N PRO A 4 12.69 13.67 -18.23
CA PRO A 4 11.86 12.63 -17.62
C PRO A 4 12.67 11.41 -17.17
N ALA A 5 13.77 11.08 -17.87
CA ALA A 5 14.64 9.96 -17.53
C ALA A 5 15.37 10.18 -16.20
N ARG A 6 15.65 11.44 -15.82
CA ARG A 6 16.24 11.79 -14.51
C ARG A 6 15.26 11.61 -13.35
N CYS A 7 13.96 11.78 -13.57
CA CYS A 7 12.96 11.57 -12.51
C CYS A 7 12.77 10.07 -12.22
N LEU A 8 12.93 9.21 -13.22
CA LEU A 8 12.79 7.76 -13.07
C LEU A 8 14.02 7.07 -12.49
N THR A 9 15.16 7.76 -12.49
CA THR A 9 16.46 7.25 -12.00
C THR A 9 16.86 7.81 -10.64
N THR A 10 16.12 8.79 -10.11
CA THR A 10 16.32 9.30 -8.74
C THR A 10 15.47 8.49 -7.75
N THR A 11 15.98 8.34 -6.54
CA THR A 11 15.45 7.53 -5.41
C THR A 11 13.99 7.82 -5.04
N TYR A 12 13.39 8.91 -5.56
CA TYR A 12 12.00 9.28 -5.34
C TYR A 12 10.98 8.45 -6.16
N GLY A 13 11.45 7.62 -7.11
CA GLY A 13 10.63 6.69 -7.88
C GLY A 13 10.92 5.21 -7.60
N SER A 14 11.74 4.88 -6.60
CA SER A 14 12.09 3.49 -6.31
C SER A 14 10.88 2.67 -5.82
N PRO A 15 10.79 1.37 -6.12
CA PRO A 15 9.70 0.50 -5.67
C PRO A 15 9.71 0.23 -4.16
N GLU A 16 9.42 1.23 -3.35
CA GLU A 16 9.64 1.22 -1.91
C GLU A 16 8.98 0.00 -1.24
N TYR A 17 7.71 -0.27 -1.59
CA TYR A 17 6.98 -1.40 -1.04
C TYR A 17 7.54 -2.76 -1.48
N LEU A 18 7.95 -2.90 -2.76
CA LEU A 18 8.53 -4.15 -3.24
C LEU A 18 9.84 -4.43 -2.49
N VAL A 19 10.75 -3.46 -2.39
CA VAL A 19 12.01 -3.63 -1.66
C VAL A 19 11.74 -3.96 -0.19
N TYR A 20 10.84 -3.23 0.46
CA TYR A 20 10.48 -3.42 1.87
C TYR A 20 10.00 -4.85 2.16
N PHE A 21 9.03 -5.35 1.41
CA PHE A 21 8.48 -6.70 1.62
C PHE A 21 9.39 -7.81 1.09
N CYS A 22 10.27 -7.51 0.13
CA CYS A 22 11.24 -8.47 -0.40
C CYS A 22 12.32 -8.79 0.64
N GLY A 23 12.78 -7.78 1.39
CA GLY A 23 13.79 -7.93 2.43
C GLY A 23 15.23 -7.86 1.89
N GLN A 24 16.15 -8.54 2.57
CA GLN A 24 17.60 -8.41 2.34
C GLN A 24 18.20 -9.53 1.46
N SER A 25 17.36 -10.28 0.74
CA SER A 25 17.84 -11.31 -0.18
C SER A 25 18.57 -10.69 -1.38
N PRO A 26 19.60 -11.34 -1.95
CA PRO A 26 20.27 -10.86 -3.16
C PRO A 26 19.32 -10.65 -4.35
N LEU A 27 18.18 -11.36 -4.38
CA LEU A 27 17.14 -11.16 -5.40
C LEU A 27 16.44 -9.78 -5.29
N CYS A 28 16.50 -9.14 -4.12
CA CYS A 28 15.89 -7.84 -3.86
C CYS A 28 16.80 -6.66 -4.22
N SER A 29 18.09 -6.89 -4.43
CA SER A 29 19.09 -5.83 -4.61
C SER A 29 18.92 -5.03 -5.92
N ASN A 30 18.17 -5.55 -6.88
CA ASN A 30 17.99 -4.96 -8.22
C ASN A 30 16.52 -4.63 -8.53
N ILE A 31 15.70 -4.36 -7.52
CA ILE A 31 14.32 -3.92 -7.71
C ILE A 31 14.31 -2.45 -8.12
N ASN A 32 13.93 -2.17 -9.37
CA ASN A 32 13.82 -0.83 -9.95
C ASN A 32 12.59 -0.75 -10.87
N PRO A 33 12.05 0.46 -11.15
CA PRO A 33 10.89 0.61 -12.02
C PRO A 33 11.15 0.01 -13.41
N GLY A 34 10.21 -0.79 -13.90
CA GLY A 34 10.32 -1.51 -15.18
C GLY A 34 11.37 -2.64 -15.22
N GLN A 35 12.06 -2.95 -14.11
CA GLN A 35 13.15 -3.93 -14.06
C GLN A 35 12.98 -5.00 -12.97
N THR A 36 11.92 -4.94 -12.18
CA THR A 36 11.63 -5.98 -11.18
C THR A 36 11.44 -7.34 -11.83
N SER A 37 12.25 -8.31 -11.44
CA SER A 37 12.11 -9.70 -11.90
C SER A 37 10.89 -10.39 -11.29
N GLN A 38 10.30 -11.33 -12.02
CA GLN A 38 9.18 -12.12 -11.50
C GLN A 38 9.55 -12.90 -10.23
N ALA A 39 10.79 -13.38 -10.13
CA ALA A 39 11.29 -14.08 -8.94
C ALA A 39 11.28 -13.17 -7.69
N ALA A 40 11.68 -11.90 -7.84
CA ALA A 40 11.62 -10.93 -6.75
C ALA A 40 10.18 -10.66 -6.32
N LEU A 41 9.26 -10.48 -7.28
CA LEU A 41 7.84 -10.26 -7.00
C LEU A 41 7.18 -11.48 -6.32
N THR A 42 7.50 -12.70 -6.74
CA THR A 42 7.03 -13.92 -6.08
C THR A 42 7.55 -14.02 -4.64
N MET A 43 8.80 -13.65 -4.41
CA MET A 43 9.37 -13.64 -3.06
C MET A 43 8.70 -12.60 -2.17
N VAL A 44 8.42 -11.40 -2.68
CA VAL A 44 7.61 -10.38 -1.99
C VAL A 44 6.27 -10.95 -1.55
N LYS A 45 5.49 -11.52 -2.48
CA LYS A 45 4.17 -12.10 -2.17
C LYS A 45 4.27 -13.23 -1.15
N THR A 46 5.31 -14.07 -1.26
CA THR A 46 5.57 -15.17 -0.32
C THR A 46 5.89 -14.65 1.08
N ASN A 47 6.71 -13.62 1.19
CA ASN A 47 7.06 -13.01 2.47
C ASN A 47 5.83 -12.39 3.15
N ILE A 48 5.00 -11.70 2.36
CA ILE A 48 3.73 -11.14 2.83
C ILE A 48 2.85 -12.23 3.45
N GLU A 49 2.64 -13.35 2.75
CA GLU A 49 1.77 -14.42 3.27
C GLU A 49 2.36 -15.13 4.49
N ARG A 50 3.69 -15.30 4.53
CA ARG A 50 4.34 -16.08 5.60
C ARG A 50 4.57 -15.28 6.88
N TYR A 51 4.90 -14.00 6.78
CA TYR A 51 5.47 -13.25 7.89
C TYR A 51 4.63 -12.06 8.36
N TYR A 52 3.61 -11.65 7.60
CA TYR A 52 2.78 -10.50 7.97
C TYR A 52 1.38 -10.94 8.37
N THR A 53 1.07 -10.85 9.67
CA THR A 53 -0.26 -11.18 10.20
C THR A 53 -1.37 -10.34 9.54
N HIS A 54 -1.11 -9.06 9.32
CA HIS A 54 -2.05 -8.15 8.65
C HIS A 54 -1.27 -7.09 7.86
N ILE A 55 -1.80 -6.71 6.69
CA ILE A 55 -1.33 -5.56 5.91
C ILE A 55 -2.54 -4.68 5.64
N GLY A 56 -2.49 -3.44 6.14
CA GLY A 56 -3.58 -2.48 5.99
C GLY A 56 -3.57 -1.75 4.65
N LEU A 57 -4.71 -1.17 4.30
CA LEU A 57 -4.89 -0.32 3.13
C LEU A 57 -5.38 1.07 3.56
N VAL A 58 -4.78 2.13 3.01
CA VAL A 58 -5.11 3.52 3.42
C VAL A 58 -6.56 3.86 3.10
N GLU A 59 -7.06 3.40 1.95
CA GLU A 59 -8.46 3.55 1.51
C GLU A 59 -9.47 2.76 2.37
N TYR A 60 -8.99 1.84 3.21
CA TYR A 60 -9.74 1.04 4.17
C TYR A 60 -9.14 1.13 5.58
N LEU A 61 -8.61 2.30 5.95
CA LEU A 61 -7.86 2.46 7.20
C LEU A 61 -8.69 2.09 8.44
N LYS A 62 -9.96 2.50 8.50
CA LYS A 62 -10.87 2.10 9.58
C LYS A 62 -11.00 0.58 9.69
N ASN A 63 -11.16 -0.11 8.56
CA ASN A 63 -11.31 -1.57 8.51
C ASN A 63 -10.00 -2.27 8.88
N SER A 64 -8.85 -1.68 8.56
CA SER A 64 -7.54 -2.18 8.98
C SER A 64 -7.42 -2.14 10.52
N TYR A 65 -7.93 -1.07 11.15
CA TYR A 65 -7.97 -0.97 12.61
C TYR A 65 -8.93 -1.95 13.26
N GLU A 66 -10.10 -2.21 12.65
CA GLU A 66 -11.01 -3.26 13.12
C GLU A 66 -10.34 -4.65 13.10
N ILE A 67 -9.56 -4.97 12.06
CA ILE A 67 -8.79 -6.21 12.02
C ILE A 67 -7.74 -6.24 13.14
N LEU A 68 -6.97 -5.18 13.33
CA LEU A 68 -5.94 -5.13 14.38
C LEU A 68 -6.51 -5.27 15.79
N GLU A 69 -7.63 -4.59 16.07
CA GLU A 69 -8.39 -4.76 17.32
C GLU A 69 -8.81 -6.20 17.56
N HIS A 70 -9.30 -6.87 16.51
CA HIS A 70 -9.74 -8.25 16.61
C HIS A 70 -8.57 -9.23 16.81
N LEU A 71 -7.49 -9.05 16.07
CA LEU A 71 -6.34 -9.97 16.09
C LEU A 71 -5.48 -9.85 17.34
N GLN A 72 -5.38 -8.67 17.94
CA GLN A 72 -4.62 -8.46 19.17
C GLN A 72 -5.28 -7.41 20.08
N PRO A 73 -6.37 -7.78 20.78
CA PRO A 73 -7.11 -6.88 21.64
C PRO A 73 -6.24 -6.26 22.74
N SER A 74 -5.31 -7.03 23.31
CA SER A 74 -4.44 -6.58 24.41
C SER A 74 -3.57 -5.35 24.07
N MET A 75 -3.32 -5.11 22.78
CA MET A 75 -2.55 -3.95 22.31
C MET A 75 -3.41 -2.88 21.65
N PHE A 76 -4.52 -3.27 21.01
CA PHE A 76 -5.28 -2.38 20.12
C PHE A 76 -6.69 -2.06 20.57
N GLU A 77 -7.18 -2.57 21.71
CA GLU A 77 -8.52 -2.30 22.21
C GLU A 77 -8.86 -0.79 22.21
N GLY A 78 -9.95 -0.42 21.53
CA GLY A 78 -10.45 0.95 21.45
C GLY A 78 -9.81 1.83 20.35
N LEU A 79 -8.86 1.31 19.57
CA LEU A 79 -8.26 1.97 18.40
C LEU A 79 -9.29 2.55 17.41
N VAL A 80 -10.35 1.81 17.06
CA VAL A 80 -11.41 2.25 16.15
C VAL A 80 -12.18 3.42 16.74
N HIS A 81 -12.43 3.40 18.05
CA HIS A 81 -13.09 4.51 18.75
C HIS A 81 -12.20 5.76 18.74
N ILE A 82 -10.92 5.62 19.09
CA ILE A 82 -9.94 6.72 19.06
C ILE A 82 -9.83 7.32 17.65
N TYR A 83 -9.74 6.48 16.62
CA TYR A 83 -9.69 6.92 15.23
C TYR A 83 -10.93 7.75 14.83
N GLN A 84 -12.13 7.32 15.23
CA GLN A 84 -13.35 8.07 14.95
C GLN A 84 -13.39 9.41 15.67
N GLN A 85 -12.94 9.47 16.93
CA GLN A 85 -12.82 10.74 17.66
C GLN A 85 -11.85 11.70 16.96
N MET A 86 -10.67 11.22 16.55
CA MET A 86 -9.68 12.04 15.85
C MET A 86 -10.16 12.51 14.47
N LYS A 87 -10.89 11.67 13.72
CA LYS A 87 -11.46 12.07 12.42
C LYS A 87 -12.46 13.22 12.58
N ASN A 88 -13.20 13.25 13.69
CA ASN A 88 -14.19 14.29 13.96
C ASN A 88 -13.56 15.61 14.44
N THR A 89 -12.39 15.56 15.08
CA THR A 89 -11.67 16.76 15.58
C THR A 89 -10.70 17.34 14.55
N ASN A 90 -10.03 16.50 13.75
CA ASN A 90 -9.05 16.92 12.74
C ASN A 90 -9.72 17.19 11.39
N ARG A 91 -10.44 18.31 11.27
CA ARG A 91 -10.94 18.80 9.96
C ARG A 91 -9.86 19.40 9.05
N THR A 92 -8.60 19.50 9.50
CA THR A 92 -7.58 20.33 8.84
C THR A 92 -6.16 19.76 8.93
N THR A 93 -5.83 18.73 8.16
CA THR A 93 -4.43 18.40 7.78
C THR A 93 -4.30 17.83 6.36
N SER A 94 -5.32 18.04 5.52
CA SER A 94 -5.21 17.68 4.11
C SER A 94 -4.35 18.71 3.37
N THR A 95 -3.35 18.24 2.61
CA THR A 95 -2.68 19.06 1.59
C THR A 95 -3.75 19.77 0.78
N PRO A 96 -3.68 21.10 0.62
CA PRO A 96 -4.74 21.85 -0.03
C PRO A 96 -5.06 21.26 -1.41
N LYS A 97 -6.35 21.16 -1.75
CA LYS A 97 -6.77 20.60 -3.05
C LYS A 97 -6.10 21.30 -4.24
N TRP A 98 -5.75 22.58 -4.10
CA TRP A 98 -5.06 23.35 -5.14
C TRP A 98 -3.63 22.85 -5.43
N TYR A 99 -3.00 22.10 -4.52
CA TYR A 99 -1.67 21.51 -4.72
C TYR A 99 -1.72 20.10 -5.33
N ARG A 100 -2.91 19.50 -5.47
CA ARG A 100 -3.09 18.14 -6.01
C ARG A 100 -3.34 18.20 -7.51
N HIS A 101 -2.31 18.52 -8.29
CA HIS A 101 -2.39 18.38 -9.74
C HIS A 101 -2.45 16.90 -10.10
N GLN A 102 -3.54 16.50 -10.76
CA GLN A 102 -3.63 15.16 -11.30
C GLN A 102 -2.62 15.01 -12.44
N PRO A 103 -1.86 13.90 -12.50
CA PRO A 103 -0.96 13.65 -13.62
C PRO A 103 -1.76 13.53 -14.91
N SER A 104 -1.18 14.00 -16.01
CA SER A 104 -1.75 13.87 -17.35
C SER A 104 -1.98 12.40 -17.71
N THR A 105 -2.87 12.14 -18.67
CA THR A 105 -3.13 10.77 -19.15
C THR A 105 -1.86 10.11 -19.68
N GLU A 106 -1.02 10.87 -20.38
CA GLU A 106 0.29 10.39 -20.87
C GLU A 106 1.20 9.97 -19.71
N THR A 107 1.35 10.83 -18.70
CA THR A 107 2.15 10.52 -17.50
C THR A 107 1.60 9.29 -16.77
N ARG A 108 0.28 9.16 -16.64
CA ARG A 108 -0.34 7.97 -16.03
C ARG A 108 -0.04 6.70 -16.81
N ASN A 109 -0.07 6.75 -18.13
CA ASN A 109 0.20 5.57 -18.97
C ASN A 109 1.66 5.12 -18.84
N ILE A 110 2.60 6.06 -18.84
CA ILE A 110 4.03 5.77 -18.60
C ILE A 110 4.21 5.15 -17.20
N LEU A 111 3.64 5.76 -16.16
CA LEU A 111 3.74 5.26 -14.79
C LEU A 111 3.11 3.87 -14.62
N LYS A 112 1.98 3.60 -15.27
CA LYS A 112 1.34 2.27 -15.24
C LYS A 112 2.25 1.18 -15.79
N GLN A 113 3.03 1.47 -16.83
CA GLN A 113 3.97 0.51 -17.40
C GLN A 113 5.17 0.29 -16.48
N LEU A 114 5.73 1.37 -15.93
CA LEU A 114 6.91 1.31 -15.06
C LEU A 114 6.63 0.67 -13.70
N LEU A 115 5.44 0.91 -13.15
CA LEU A 115 5.00 0.43 -11.85
C LEU A 115 4.11 -0.82 -11.96
N ALA A 116 4.12 -1.51 -13.10
CA ALA A 116 3.31 -2.71 -13.29
C ALA A 116 3.52 -3.76 -12.17
N PRO A 117 4.75 -4.05 -11.71
CA PRO A 117 4.98 -4.97 -10.58
C PRO A 117 4.34 -4.49 -9.27
N GLU A 118 4.34 -3.19 -9.00
CA GLU A 118 3.73 -2.57 -7.82
C GLU A 118 2.21 -2.60 -7.89
N TYR A 119 1.62 -2.38 -9.07
CA TYR A 119 0.19 -2.58 -9.29
C TYR A 119 -0.21 -4.04 -9.04
N GLU A 120 0.58 -4.99 -9.55
CA GLU A 120 0.35 -6.41 -9.31
C GLU A 120 0.46 -6.77 -7.82
N LEU A 121 1.43 -6.19 -7.11
CA LEU A 121 1.53 -6.34 -5.66
C LEU A 121 0.32 -5.76 -4.93
N TYR A 122 -0.09 -4.53 -5.30
CA TYR A 122 -1.23 -3.86 -4.67
C TYR A 122 -2.52 -4.66 -4.83
N GLU A 123 -2.80 -5.17 -6.02
CA GLU A 123 -3.98 -6.00 -6.27
C GLU A 123 -3.94 -7.29 -5.45
N PHE A 124 -2.78 -7.94 -5.38
CA PHE A 124 -2.57 -9.11 -4.52
C PHE A 124 -2.86 -8.82 -3.04
N VAL A 125 -2.30 -7.72 -2.50
CA VAL A 125 -2.54 -7.30 -1.12
C VAL A 125 -4.01 -6.94 -0.90
N ARG A 126 -4.65 -6.30 -1.88
CA ARG A 126 -6.06 -5.94 -1.81
C ARG A 126 -6.96 -7.18 -1.74
N GLU A 127 -6.74 -8.16 -2.59
CA GLU A 127 -7.49 -9.43 -2.55
C GLU A 127 -7.29 -10.15 -1.21
N ARG A 128 -6.05 -10.21 -0.71
CA ARG A 128 -5.73 -10.79 0.61
C ARG A 128 -6.45 -10.06 1.73
N PHE A 129 -6.43 -8.72 1.72
CA PHE A 129 -7.12 -7.88 2.70
C PHE A 129 -8.63 -8.15 2.70
N MET A 130 -9.25 -8.16 1.51
CA MET A 130 -10.69 -8.42 1.36
C MET A 130 -11.07 -9.78 1.92
N ARG A 131 -10.28 -10.83 1.62
CA ARG A 131 -10.48 -12.19 2.12
C ARG A 131 -10.37 -12.23 3.65
N GLN A 132 -9.28 -11.71 4.20
CA GLN A 132 -9.07 -11.68 5.65
C GLN A 132 -10.19 -10.94 6.39
N TYR A 133 -10.63 -9.80 5.86
CA TYR A 133 -11.72 -9.03 6.46
C TYR A 133 -13.05 -9.80 6.42
N PHE A 134 -13.35 -10.45 5.28
CA PHE A 134 -14.54 -11.27 5.15
C PHE A 134 -14.52 -12.48 6.09
N ASP A 135 -13.38 -13.17 6.20
CA ASP A 135 -13.24 -14.34 7.08
C ASP A 135 -13.51 -13.99 8.55
N ILE A 136 -13.03 -12.81 9.01
CA ILE A 136 -13.21 -12.34 10.38
C ILE A 136 -14.63 -11.82 10.64
N PHE A 137 -15.18 -10.99 9.73
CA PHE A 137 -16.39 -10.20 9.99
C PHE A 137 -17.63 -10.63 9.19
N GLN A 138 -17.49 -11.57 8.26
CA GLN A 138 -18.56 -12.08 7.39
C GLN A 138 -19.29 -10.97 6.60
N ARG A 139 -18.56 -9.91 6.22
CA ARG A 139 -19.03 -8.79 5.38
C ARG A 139 -17.86 -8.13 4.65
N LEU A 140 -18.17 -7.33 3.62
CA LEU A 140 -17.17 -6.55 2.90
C LEU A 140 -16.76 -5.28 3.66
N PRO A 141 -15.51 -4.81 3.48
CA PRO A 141 -15.05 -3.56 4.07
C PRO A 141 -15.69 -2.36 3.38
N THR A 142 -15.80 -1.26 4.13
CA THR A 142 -16.41 -0.02 3.65
C THR A 142 -15.31 0.99 3.34
N HIS A 143 -15.29 1.53 2.12
CA HIS A 143 -14.32 2.57 1.78
C HIS A 143 -14.39 3.74 2.76
N SER A 144 -13.23 4.13 3.28
CA SER A 144 -13.12 5.34 4.08
C SER A 144 -13.27 6.54 3.15
N LYS A 145 -14.46 7.16 3.15
CA LYS A 145 -14.70 8.47 2.52
C LYS A 145 -13.88 9.56 3.21
#